data_AF-A0A2D8R6K2-F1
#
_entry.id   AF-A0A2D8R6K2-F1
#
_cell.length_a   1.000
_cell.length_b   1.000
_cell.length_c   1.000
_cell.angle_alpha   90.00
_cell.angle_beta   90.00
_cell.angle_gamma   90.00
#
_symmetry.space_group_name_H-M   'P 1'
#
loop_
_entity.id
_entity.type
_entity.pdbx_description
1 polymer ?
#
loop_
_entity_poly.entity_id
_entity_poly.type
_entity_poly.pdbx_seq_one_letter_code
_entity_poly.pdbx_strand_id
1 'polypeptide(L)'
;MFYIFAVILLSIALWSGHAAVALVLGISLTYIANFPSGFITKKIGSKLLQTGIVFLGGSISLPTLVELNGTYVPWISLFVVITFLAVMFLGTLLGVEKKQAYLLASGTAICG
;
A
#
# COMPACT_ATOMS: atom_id res chain seq x y z
N MET A 1 -7.60 28.30 0.66
CA MET A 1 -7.88 27.76 -0.69
C MET A 1 -7.36 26.33 -0.87
N PHE A 2 -6.09 26.04 -0.56
CA PHE A 2 -5.50 24.69 -0.67
C PHE A 2 -6.28 23.57 0.05
N TYR A 3 -6.67 23.78 1.31
CA TYR A 3 -7.40 22.79 2.10
C TYR A 3 -8.79 22.46 1.52
N ILE A 4 -9.45 23.43 0.87
CA ILE A 4 -10.77 23.22 0.25
C ILE A 4 -10.63 22.32 -0.98
N PHE A 5 -9.59 22.56 -1.79
CA PHE A 5 -9.26 21.71 -2.94
C PHE A 5 -8.90 20.28 -2.52
N ALA A 6 -8.15 20.12 -1.43
CA ALA A 6 -7.83 18.80 -0.87
C ALA A 6 -9.08 18.03 -0.39
N VAL A 7 -10.03 18.72 0.27
CA VAL A 7 -11.29 18.10 0.76
C VAL A 7 -12.20 17.67 -0.39
N ILE A 8 -12.27 18.45 -1.47
CA ILE A 8 -12.99 18.08 -2.69
C ILE A 8 -12.39 16.83 -3.33
N LEU A 9 -11.07 16.78 -3.48
CA LEU A 9 -10.38 15.63 -4.04
C LEU A 9 -10.57 14.37 -3.17
N LEU A 10 -10.56 14.54 -1.85
CA LEU A 10 -10.80 13.45 -0.89
C LEU A 10 -12.24 12.93 -0.99
N SER A 11 -13.23 13.80 -1.15
CA SER A 11 -14.63 13.39 -1.36
C SER A 11 -14.80 12.59 -2.66
N ILE A 12 -14.12 12.99 -3.73
CA ILE A 12 -14.14 12.27 -5.02
C ILE A 12 -13.45 10.90 -4.89
N ALA A 13 -12.36 10.82 -4.13
CA ALA A 13 -11.67 9.57 -3.85
C ALA A 13 -12.55 8.61 -3.03
N LEU A 14 -13.26 9.11 -2.01
CA LEU A 14 -14.18 8.29 -1.22
C LEU A 14 -15.37 7.80 -2.04
N TRP A 15 -15.92 8.63 -2.93
CA TRP A 15 -17.01 8.21 -3.82
C TRP A 15 -16.58 7.10 -4.79
N SER A 16 -15.31 7.09 -5.19
CA SER A 16 -14.78 6.10 -6.14
C SER A 16 -14.67 4.70 -5.52
N GLY A 17 -14.53 4.58 -4.19
CA GLY A 17 -14.40 3.27 -3.51
C GLY A 17 -13.14 2.47 -3.87
N HIS A 18 -12.25 3.00 -4.71
CA HIS A 18 -11.05 2.32 -5.21
C HIS A 18 -9.79 2.93 -4.59
N ALA A 19 -9.01 2.10 -3.88
CA ALA A 19 -7.77 2.53 -3.23
C ALA A 19 -6.73 3.08 -4.22
N ALA A 20 -6.64 2.49 -5.43
CA ALA A 20 -5.71 2.94 -6.47
C ALA A 20 -6.01 4.38 -6.92
N VAL A 21 -7.28 4.71 -7.14
CA VAL A 21 -7.72 6.06 -7.55
C VAL A 21 -7.40 7.09 -6.47
N ALA A 22 -7.63 6.72 -5.19
CA ALA A 22 -7.29 7.57 -4.06
C ALA A 22 -5.79 7.87 -3.96
N LEU A 23 -4.93 6.87 -4.20
CA LEU A 23 -3.47 7.06 -4.20
C LEU A 23 -3.01 7.96 -5.35
N VAL A 24 -3.47 7.72 -6.58
CA VAL A 24 -3.11 8.53 -7.76
C VAL A 24 -3.52 9.99 -7.58
N LEU A 25 -4.73 10.23 -7.07
CA LEU A 25 -5.23 11.57 -6.76
C LEU A 25 -4.39 12.25 -5.66
N GLY A 26 -4.05 11.53 -4.58
CA GLY A 26 -3.20 12.05 -3.51
C GLY A 26 -1.77 12.42 -3.95
N ILE A 27 -1.17 11.60 -4.82
CA ILE A 27 0.16 11.86 -5.41
C ILE A 27 0.09 13.09 -6.32
N SER A 28 -0.94 13.17 -7.18
CA SER A 28 -1.16 14.34 -8.07
C SER A 28 -1.36 15.64 -7.28
N LEU A 29 -2.07 15.57 -6.16
CA LEU A 29 -2.26 16.71 -5.26
C LEU A 29 -0.94 17.18 -4.64
N THR A 30 -0.06 16.24 -4.26
CA THR A 30 1.27 16.55 -3.69
C THR A 30 2.17 17.27 -4.70
N TYR A 31 2.02 16.96 -5.99
CA TYR A 31 2.81 17.57 -7.06
C TYR A 31 2.37 19.01 -7.40
N ILE A 32 1.07 19.28 -7.41
CA ILE A 32 0.50 20.59 -7.80
C ILE A 32 0.65 21.62 -6.68
N ALA A 33 0.65 21.16 -5.44
CA ALA A 33 0.28 21.99 -4.33
C ALA A 33 1.47 22.00 -3.35
N ASN A 34 2.30 23.05 -3.34
CA ASN A 34 3.54 23.11 -2.54
C ASN A 34 3.23 22.96 -1.02
N PHE A 35 3.50 21.78 -0.44
CA PHE A 35 3.13 21.42 0.95
C PHE A 35 4.02 22.19 1.97
N PRO A 36 3.47 23.11 2.80
CA PRO A 36 4.23 23.70 3.92
C PRO A 36 4.74 22.63 4.89
N SER A 37 6.00 22.73 5.28
CA SER A 37 6.85 21.71 5.96
C SER A 37 6.37 21.09 7.29
N GLY A 38 5.15 21.40 7.74
CA GLY A 38 4.55 20.91 8.99
C GLY A 38 3.36 19.94 8.81
N PHE A 39 3.36 19.10 7.77
CA PHE A 39 2.23 18.20 7.52
C PHE A 39 2.08 17.11 8.58
N ILE A 40 1.01 17.24 9.37
CA ILE A 40 0.50 16.27 10.35
C ILE A 40 0.16 14.90 9.68
N THR A 41 -0.07 14.88 8.36
CA THR A 41 -0.41 13.71 7.55
C THR A 41 0.56 12.53 7.71
N LYS A 42 1.87 12.77 7.84
CA LYS A 42 2.85 11.66 7.89
C LYS A 42 2.66 10.78 9.13
N LYS A 43 2.23 11.38 10.26
CA LYS A 43 2.02 10.67 11.53
C LYS A 43 0.61 10.08 11.62
N ILE A 44 -0.40 10.80 11.15
CA ILE A 44 -1.80 10.34 11.16
C ILE A 44 -2.02 9.21 10.15
N GLY A 45 -1.41 9.27 8.96
CA GLY A 45 -1.57 8.25 7.92
C GLY A 45 -1.17 6.86 8.41
N SER A 46 -0.04 6.75 9.12
CA SER A 46 0.44 5.47 9.67
C SER A 46 -0.52 4.90 10.73
N LYS A 47 -1.06 5.75 11.62
CA LYS A 47 -2.05 5.34 12.62
C LYS A 47 -3.37 4.92 11.99
N LEU A 48 -3.84 5.65 10.98
CA LEU A 48 -5.07 5.32 10.26
C LEU A 48 -4.94 4.00 9.50
N LEU A 49 -3.80 3.76 8.83
CA LEU A 49 -3.52 2.48 8.16
C LEU A 49 -3.48 1.33 9.17
N GLN A 50 -2.79 1.52 10.29
CA GLN A 50 -2.70 0.51 11.33
C GLN A 50 -4.08 0.16 11.92
N THR A 51 -4.92 1.16 12.21
CA THR A 51 -6.31 0.94 12.65
C THR A 51 -7.11 0.19 11.59
N GLY A 52 -6.96 0.54 10.31
CA GLY A 52 -7.59 -0.17 9.20
C GLY A 52 -7.19 -1.65 9.15
N ILE A 53 -5.89 -1.96 9.27
CA ILE A 53 -5.38 -3.34 9.27
C ILE A 53 -5.94 -4.13 10.46
N VAL A 54 -6.02 -3.54 11.65
CA VAL A 54 -6.60 -4.18 12.84
C VAL A 54 -8.09 -4.48 12.63
N PHE A 55 -8.84 -3.56 12.04
CA PHE A 55 -10.25 -3.75 11.71
C PHE A 55 -10.46 -4.82 10.64
N LEU A 56 -9.57 -4.87 9.63
CA LEU A 56 -9.57 -5.90 8.59
C LEU A 56 -9.31 -7.28 9.20
N GLY A 57 -8.32 -7.40 10.09
CA GLY A 57 -8.00 -8.60 10.85
C GLY A 57 -9.16 -9.08 11.73
N GLY A 58 -9.85 -8.15 12.41
CA GLY A 58 -11.03 -8.46 13.24
C GLY A 58 -12.27 -8.86 12.44
N SER A 59 -12.36 -8.48 11.16
CA SER A 59 -13.48 -8.85 10.28
C SER A 59 -13.32 -10.25 9.67
N ILE A 60 -12.13 -10.85 9.77
CA ILE A 60 -11.87 -12.19 9.22
C ILE A 60 -12.23 -13.23 10.29
N SER A 61 -13.13 -14.14 9.93
CA SER A 61 -13.55 -15.25 10.79
C SER A 61 -12.36 -16.18 11.11
N LEU A 62 -12.04 -16.35 12.39
CA LEU A 62 -11.06 -17.32 12.92
C LEU A 62 -11.09 -18.72 12.24
N PRO A 63 -12.24 -19.33 11.91
CA PRO A 63 -12.27 -20.63 11.20
C PRO A 63 -11.73 -20.57 9.77
N THR A 64 -11.97 -19.46 9.04
CA THR A 64 -11.45 -19.25 7.68
C THR A 64 -9.93 -19.15 7.68
N LEU A 65 -9.33 -18.59 8.74
CA LEU A 65 -7.87 -18.59 8.90
C LEU A 65 -7.31 -20.02 9.03
N VAL A 66 -7.96 -20.88 9.82
CA VAL A 66 -7.51 -22.26 10.08
C VAL A 66 -7.64 -23.15 8.83
N GLU A 67 -8.71 -23.02 8.05
CA GLU A 67 -8.84 -23.71 6.76
C GLU A 67 -7.86 -23.19 5.71
N LEU A 68 -7.54 -21.89 5.71
CA LEU A 68 -6.50 -21.34 4.82
C LEU A 68 -5.08 -21.84 5.16
N ASN A 69 -4.79 -22.10 6.45
CA ASN A 69 -3.45 -22.43 6.92
C ASN A 69 -2.90 -23.76 6.37
N GLY A 70 -3.74 -24.77 6.15
CA GLY A 70 -3.28 -26.11 5.75
C GLY A 70 -2.90 -26.23 4.27
N THR A 71 -3.63 -25.56 3.38
CA THR A 71 -3.52 -25.78 1.92
C THR A 71 -3.05 -24.53 1.17
N TYR A 72 -3.38 -23.33 1.65
CA TYR A 72 -3.13 -22.09 0.90
C TYR A 72 -1.83 -21.42 1.31
N VAL A 73 -1.41 -21.52 2.56
CA VAL A 73 -0.13 -20.94 3.05
C VAL A 73 1.08 -21.39 2.22
N PRO A 74 1.25 -22.68 1.85
CA PRO A 74 2.35 -23.08 0.97
C PRO A 74 2.28 -22.42 -0.41
N TRP A 75 1.07 -22.27 -0.96
CA TRP A 75 0.85 -21.69 -2.29
C TRP A 75 1.11 -20.18 -2.31
N ILE A 76 0.65 -19.48 -1.26
CA ILE A 76 0.89 -18.05 -1.06
C ILE A 76 2.38 -17.80 -0.86
N SER A 77 3.06 -18.60 -0.03
CA SER A 77 4.50 -18.48 0.17
C SER A 77 5.28 -18.69 -1.13
N LEU A 78 4.89 -19.68 -1.95
CA LEU A 78 5.52 -19.91 -3.26
C LEU A 78 5.33 -18.69 -4.18
N PHE A 79 4.12 -18.14 -4.24
CA PHE A 79 3.82 -16.96 -5.04
C PHE A 79 4.65 -15.74 -4.60
N VAL A 80 4.77 -15.49 -3.29
CA VAL A 80 5.58 -14.39 -2.74
C VAL A 80 7.04 -14.56 -3.13
N VAL A 81 7.61 -15.77 -3.02
CA VAL A 81 9.02 -16.04 -3.39
C VAL A 81 9.25 -15.81 -4.87
N ILE A 82 8.38 -16.32 -5.75
CA ILE A 82 8.49 -16.14 -7.20
C ILE A 82 8.40 -14.65 -7.55
N THR A 83 7.44 -13.93 -6.98
CA THR A 83 7.24 -12.50 -7.23
C THR A 83 8.43 -11.68 -6.72
N PHE A 84 8.96 -12.02 -5.55
CA PHE A 84 10.14 -11.38 -4.98
C PHE A 84 11.38 -11.57 -5.88
N LEU A 85 11.62 -12.78 -6.38
CA LEU A 85 12.71 -13.05 -7.33
C LEU A 85 12.51 -12.30 -8.65
N ALA A 86 11.28 -12.28 -9.19
CA ALA A 86 10.96 -11.58 -10.42
C ALA A 86 11.24 -10.07 -10.29
N VAL A 87 10.80 -9.45 -9.20
CA VAL A 87 11.03 -8.01 -8.95
C VAL A 87 12.52 -7.72 -8.70
N MET A 88 13.24 -8.60 -7.99
CA MET A 88 14.68 -8.45 -7.79
C MET A 88 15.46 -8.58 -9.11
N PHE A 89 15.06 -9.50 -9.98
CA PHE A 89 15.64 -9.66 -11.32
C PHE A 89 15.37 -8.42 -12.18
N LEU A 90 14.13 -7.92 -12.18
CA LEU A 90 13.75 -6.71 -12.90
C LEU A 90 14.49 -5.48 -12.37
N GLY A 91 14.59 -5.32 -11.05
CA GLY A 91 15.34 -4.23 -10.42
C GLY A 91 16.82 -4.26 -10.74
N THR A 92 17.41 -5.45 -10.86
CA THR A 92 18.80 -5.61 -11.31
C THR A 92 18.97 -5.25 -12.80
N LEU A 93 18.02 -5.65 -13.65
CA LEU A 93 18.03 -5.32 -15.09
C LEU A 93 17.90 -3.81 -15.33
N LEU A 94 17.10 -3.12 -14.51
CA LEU A 94 16.94 -1.66 -14.57
C LEU A 94 18.07 -0.89 -13.87
N GLY A 95 19.06 -1.57 -13.28
CA GLY A 95 20.21 -0.92 -12.62
C GLY A 95 19.89 -0.25 -11.28
N VAL A 96 18.82 -0.67 -10.59
CA VAL A 96 18.40 -0.13 -9.30
C VAL A 96 19.35 -0.58 -8.18
N GLU A 97 19.66 0.31 -7.23
CA GLU A 97 20.51 -0.01 -6.10
C GLU A 97 19.91 -1.16 -5.25
N LYS A 98 20.75 -2.08 -4.77
CA LYS A 98 20.32 -3.29 -4.04
C LYS A 98 19.39 -3.01 -2.86
N LYS A 99 19.62 -1.92 -2.13
CA LYS A 99 18.76 -1.50 -1.00
C LYS A 99 17.36 -1.10 -1.45
N GLN A 100 17.25 -0.31 -2.52
CA GLN A 100 15.97 0.13 -3.05
C GLN A 100 15.22 -1.02 -3.71
N ALA A 101 15.92 -1.86 -4.48
CA ALA A 101 15.34 -3.06 -5.08
C ALA A 101 14.77 -4.02 -4.02
N TYR A 102 15.47 -4.21 -2.90
CA TYR A 102 14.97 -5.04 -1.80
C TYR A 102 13.74 -4.43 -1.10
N LEU A 103 13.73 -3.10 -0.88
CA LEU A 103 12.58 -2.41 -0.32
C LEU A 103 11.36 -2.50 -1.23
N LEU A 104 11.56 -2.35 -2.54
CA LEU A 104 10.49 -2.44 -3.53
C LEU A 104 9.98 -3.88 -3.64
N ALA A 105 10.87 -4.86 -3.74
CA ALA A 105 10.51 -6.28 -3.87
C ALA A 105 9.76 -6.82 -2.65
N SER A 106 10.18 -6.44 -1.43
CA SER A 106 9.47 -6.84 -0.21
C SER A 106 8.09 -6.20 -0.11
N GLY A 107 7.96 -4.92 -0.50
CA GLY A 107 6.67 -4.24 -0.55
C GLY A 107 5.73 -4.82 -1.61
N THR A 108 6.20 -5.01 -2.84
CA THR A 108 5.33 -5.48 -3.94
C THR A 108 4.97 -6.95 -3.85
N ALA A 109 5.83 -7.79 -3.25
CA ALA A 109 5.56 -9.21 -3.12
C ALA A 109 4.59 -9.55 -1.97
N ILE A 110 4.50 -8.71 -0.93
CA ILE A 110 3.73 -9.01 0.30
C ILE A 110 2.46 -8.18 0.40
N CYS A 111 2.53 -6.87 0.08
CA CYS A 111 1.39 -5.95 0.20
C CYS A 111 0.89 -5.44 -1.16
N GLY A 112 1.30 -6.10 -2.25
CA GLY A 112 0.80 -5.86 -3.61
C GLY A 112 -0.62 -6.35 -3.83
#